data_AF-A0A1I0GD20-F1
#
_entry.id   AF-A0A1I0GD20-F1
#
_cell.length_a   1.000
_cell.length_b   1.000
_cell.length_c   1.000
_cell.angle_alpha   90.00
_cell.angle_beta   90.00
_cell.angle_gamma   90.00
#
_symmetry.space_group_name_H-M   'P 1'
#
loop_
_entity.id
_entity.type
_entity.pdbx_description
1 polymer ?
#
loop_
_entity_poly.entity_id
_entity_poly.type
_entity_poly.pdbx_seq_one_letter_code
_entity_poly.pdbx_strand_id
1 'polypeptide(L)' 'MTQKREREYVCVRCSHQETVGDALLSTCQRCGAEMRNADPIRG' A
#
# COMPACT_ATOMS: atom_id res chain seq x y z
N MET A 1 -13.89 -2.36 -18.31
CA MET A 1 -13.44 -1.20 -17.52
C MET A 1 -12.56 -1.75 -16.39
N THR A 2 -11.24 -1.68 -16.53
CA THR A 2 -10.32 -2.15 -15.50
C THR A 2 -10.36 -1.15 -14.35
N GLN A 3 -11.08 -1.47 -13.26
CA GLN A 3 -11.02 -0.68 -12.03
C GLN A 3 -9.57 -0.74 -11.55
N LYS A 4 -8.80 0.32 -11.82
CA LYS A 4 -7.62 0.63 -11.01
C LYS A 4 -8.17 1.00 -9.63
N ARG A 5 -8.47 -0.01 -8.80
CA ARG A 5 -8.63 0.21 -7.37
C ARG A 5 -7.28 0.73 -6.93
N GLU A 6 -7.18 2.03 -6.74
CA GLU A 6 -6.07 2.65 -6.03
C GLU A 6 -6.02 1.95 -4.68
N ARG A 7 -5.10 0.99 -4.55
CA ARG A 7 -4.88 0.27 -3.31
C ARG A 7 -3.95 1.15 -2.52
N GLU A 8 -4.44 1.66 -1.40
CA GLU A 8 -3.60 2.35 -0.44
C GLU A 8 -2.76 1.29 0.27
N TYR A 9 -1.45 1.52 0.35
CA TYR A 9 -0.54 0.64 1.08
C TYR A 9 0.06 1.42 2.24
N VAL A 10 0.15 0.78 3.40
CA VAL A 10 0.78 1.32 4.60
C VAL A 10 2.03 0.51 4.95
N CYS A 11 3.13 1.20 5.18
CA CYS A 11 4.35 0.59 5.69
C CYS A 11 4.14 0.09 7.12
N VAL A 12 4.49 -1.16 7.40
CA VAL A 12 4.35 -1.74 8.76
C VAL A 12 5.32 -1.16 9.78
N ARG A 13 6.35 -0.44 9.33
CA ARG A 13 7.42 0.07 10.19
C ARG A 13 7.30 1.56 10.52
N CYS A 14 7.05 2.39 9.50
CA CYS A 14 6.98 3.85 9.66
C CYS A 14 5.59 4.42 9.44
N SER A 15 4.58 3.57 9.21
CA SER A 15 3.19 3.95 8.94
C SER A 15 3.02 4.90 7.75
N HIS A 16 4.03 4.99 6.87
CA HIS A 16 3.94 5.79 5.66
C HIS A 16 2.94 5.15 4.70
N GLN A 17 2.01 5.96 4.19
CA GLN A 17 1.03 5.56 3.19
C GLN A 17 1.52 5.92 1.80
N GLU A 18 1.46 4.96 0.88
CA GLU A 18 1.74 5.15 -0.53
C GLU A 18 0.57 4.60 -1.35
N THR A 19 0.14 5.37 -2.35
CA THR A 19 -0.87 4.95 -3.32
C THR A 19 -0.14 4.30 -4.49
N VAL A 20 0.02 2.98 -4.47
CA VAL A 20 0.68 2.27 -5.58
C VAL A 20 -0.36 1.72 -6.54
N GLY A 21 -0.31 2.22 -7.78
CA GLY A 21 -1.21 1.82 -8.86
C GLY A 21 -0.96 0.40 -9.40
N ASP A 22 0.16 -0.21 -9.00
CA ASP A 22 0.56 -1.56 -9.39
C ASP A 22 0.93 -2.36 -8.15
N ALA A 23 0.37 -3.56 -8.01
CA ALA A 23 0.44 -4.38 -6.79
C ALA A 23 1.85 -4.95 -6.47
N LEU A 24 2.87 -4.46 -7.17
CA LEU A 24 4.24 -4.97 -7.20
C LEU A 24 5.19 -4.24 -6.23
N LEU A 25 4.81 -3.07 -5.69
CA LEU A 25 5.63 -2.37 -4.69
C LEU A 25 5.34 -2.92 -3.30
N SER A 26 6.03 -4.00 -2.93
CA SER A 26 5.95 -4.63 -1.60
C SER A 26 6.80 -3.92 -0.53
N THR A 27 7.57 -2.90 -0.89
CA THR A 27 8.57 -2.26 -0.02
C THR A 27 8.47 -0.74 -0.02
N CYS A 28 8.47 -0.15 1.17
CA CYS A 28 8.36 1.29 1.40
C CYS A 28 9.57 2.04 0.88
N GLN A 29 9.35 3.08 0.07
CA GLN A 29 10.43 3.91 -0.49
C GLN A 29 11.24 4.64 0.57
N ARG A 30 10.65 4.88 1.75
CA ARG A 30 11.27 5.66 2.83
C ARG A 30 12.20 4.85 3.74
N CYS A 31 11.87 3.58 3.99
CA CYS A 31 12.58 2.77 4.98
C CYS A 31 12.91 1.34 4.53
N GLY A 32 12.50 0.96 3.32
CA GLY A 32 12.72 -0.37 2.75
C GLY A 32 11.91 -1.49 3.40
N ALA A 33 11.07 -1.20 4.39
CA ALA A 33 10.27 -2.21 5.07
C ALA A 33 9.03 -2.62 4.26
N GLU A 34 8.44 -3.76 4.62
CA GLU A 34 7.24 -4.30 3.97
C GLU A 34 6.07 -3.29 3.99
N MET A 35 5.34 -3.24 2.89
CA MET A 35 4.08 -2.52 2.79
C MET A 35 2.92 -3.49 2.75
N ARG A 36 1.82 -3.13 3.42
CA ARG A 36 0.58 -3.91 3.43
C ARG A 36 -0.55 -3.09 2.85
N ASN A 37 -1.47 -3.74 2.14
CA ASN A 37 -2.71 -3.10 1.72
C ASN A 37 -3.39 -2.54 2.97
N ALA A 38 -3.61 -1.23 2.98
CA ALA A 38 -4.59 -0.59 3.84
C ALA A 38 -5.96 -0.87 3.23
N ASP A 39 -6.35 -2.15 3.16
CA ASP A 39 -7.73 -2.47 2.85
C ASP A 39 -8.56 -1.92 4.02
N PRO A 40 -9.52 -1.01 3.78
CA PRO A 40 -10.39 -0.59 4.86
C PRO A 40 -11.20 -1.82 5.24
N ILE A 41 -10.87 -2.40 6.38
CA ILE A 41 -11.68 -3.42 7.05
C ILE A 41 -13.05 -2.77 7.24
N ARG A 42 -13.98 -3.02 6.32
CA ARG A 42 -15.39 -2.70 6.47
C ARG A 42 -15.94 -3.61 7.56
N GLY A 43 -15.84 -3.14 8.80
CA GLY A 43 -16.69 -3.57 9.91
C GLY A 43 -18.06 -2.92 9.83
#